data_AF-A0A1F9EQG8-F1
#
_entry.id   AF-A0A1F9EQG8-F1
#
_cell.length_a   1.000
_cell.length_b   1.000
_cell.length_c   1.000
_cell.angle_alpha   90.00
_cell.angle_beta   90.00
_cell.angle_gamma   90.00
#
_symmetry.space_group_name_H-M   'P 1'
#
loop_
_entity.id
_entity.type
_entity.pdbx_description
1 polymer ?
#
loop_
_entity_poly.entity_id
_entity_poly.type
_entity_poly.pdbx_seq_one_letter_code
_entity_poly.pdbx_strand_id
1 'polypeptide(L)'
;MTIAPAEERNYAVLTHVATLAAMLFSGGLLHVFVPAVAWLLFKDKSSFLKDHARQQLNFQLTFVIAALVGALATLVTVGFGAIVVVPALIVLFVTDVVCSIKAALAAHRGEDYQFPLTLDLVK
;
A
#
# COMPACT_ATOMS: atom_id res chain seq x y z
N MET A 1 15.22 -9.85 -20.38
CA MET A 1 16.21 -9.75 -19.29
C MET A 1 15.50 -10.15 -18.02
N THR A 2 15.83 -11.31 -17.47
CA THR A 2 15.31 -11.79 -16.18
C THR A 2 16.08 -11.09 -15.06
N ILE A 3 15.38 -10.56 -14.06
CA ILE A 3 15.99 -9.87 -12.91
C ILE A 3 16.60 -10.94 -11.99
N ALA A 4 17.77 -10.68 -11.41
CA ALA A 4 18.36 -11.65 -10.49
C ALA A 4 17.50 -11.77 -9.21
N PRO A 5 17.34 -12.97 -8.60
CA PRO A 5 16.46 -13.13 -7.43
C PRO A 5 16.78 -12.18 -6.27
N ALA A 6 18.05 -11.89 -6.04
CA ALA A 6 18.45 -10.93 -5.01
C ALA A 6 17.99 -9.50 -5.33
N GLU A 7 18.03 -9.09 -6.60
CA GLU A 7 17.55 -7.79 -7.05
C GLU A 7 16.02 -7.72 -6.96
N GLU A 8 15.30 -8.79 -7.29
CA GLU A 8 13.84 -8.86 -7.12
C GLU A 8 13.44 -8.63 -5.66
N ARG A 9 14.09 -9.30 -4.71
CA ARG A 9 13.84 -9.06 -3.28
C ARG A 9 14.12 -7.61 -2.90
N ASN A 10 15.21 -7.01 -3.38
CA ASN A 10 15.55 -5.62 -3.08
C ASN A 10 14.51 -4.65 -3.62
N TYR A 11 14.03 -4.84 -4.86
CA TYR A 11 12.98 -4.01 -5.45
C TYR A 11 11.62 -4.19 -4.75
N ALA A 12 11.27 -5.41 -4.32
CA ALA A 12 10.07 -5.67 -3.54
C ALA A 12 10.12 -4.98 -2.17
N VAL A 13 11.22 -5.14 -1.43
CA VAL A 13 11.47 -4.42 -0.16
C VAL A 13 11.38 -2.92 -0.37
N LEU A 14 12.05 -2.40 -1.39
CA LEU A 14 12.04 -0.98 -1.73
C LEU A 14 10.62 -0.48 -2.01
N THR A 15 9.80 -1.27 -2.71
CA THR A 15 8.41 -0.90 -3.01
C THR A 15 7.62 -0.64 -1.72
N HIS A 16 7.69 -1.54 -0.73
CA HIS A 16 6.96 -1.38 0.53
C HIS A 16 7.52 -0.24 1.39
N VAL A 17 8.86 -0.15 1.53
CA VAL A 17 9.52 0.88 2.34
C VAL A 17 9.34 2.27 1.73
N ALA A 18 9.51 2.41 0.42
CA ALA A 18 9.30 3.68 -0.27
C ALA A 18 7.83 4.09 -0.26
N THR A 19 6.89 3.14 -0.24
CA THR A 19 5.46 3.46 -0.06
C THR A 19 5.21 4.08 1.30
N LEU A 20 5.76 3.51 2.38
CA LEU A 20 5.67 4.08 3.72
C LEU A 20 6.35 5.44 3.82
N ALA A 21 7.55 5.59 3.23
CA ALA A 21 8.23 6.88 3.18
C ALA A 21 7.39 7.92 2.42
N ALA A 22 6.81 7.55 1.28
CA ALA A 22 5.93 8.42 0.52
C ALA A 22 4.68 8.80 1.34
N MET A 23 4.06 7.87 2.07
CA MET A 23 2.95 8.17 2.97
C MET A 23 3.34 9.23 4.00
N LEU A 24 4.44 9.03 4.73
CA LEU A 24 4.87 9.89 5.82
C LEU A 24 5.33 11.28 5.35
N PHE A 25 6.18 11.34 4.33
CA PHE A 25 6.85 12.58 3.92
C PHE A 25 6.06 13.41 2.91
N SER A 26 4.94 12.90 2.39
CA SER A 26 4.04 13.68 1.51
C SER A 26 2.73 14.10 2.18
N GLY A 27 2.56 13.82 3.47
CA GLY A 27 1.27 14.04 4.14
C GLY A 27 0.16 13.12 3.61
N GLY A 28 0.50 11.90 3.20
CA GLY A 28 -0.45 10.90 2.69
C GLY A 28 -0.89 11.11 1.24
N LEU A 29 -0.15 11.85 0.42
CA LEU A 29 -0.53 12.14 -0.97
C LEU A 29 0.13 11.21 -2.00
N LEU A 30 1.35 10.73 -1.72
CA LEU A 30 2.18 10.04 -2.71
C LEU A 30 2.24 8.51 -2.55
N HIS A 31 1.63 7.96 -1.49
CA HIS A 31 1.72 6.54 -1.14
C HIS A 31 1.18 5.58 -2.21
N VAL A 32 0.21 5.98 -3.03
CA VAL A 32 -0.34 5.14 -4.12
C VAL A 32 0.60 5.08 -5.32
N PHE A 33 1.37 6.15 -5.58
CA PHE A 33 2.17 6.25 -6.80
C PHE A 33 3.39 5.33 -6.78
N VAL A 34 4.01 5.12 -5.61
CA VAL A 34 5.16 4.21 -5.49
C VAL A 34 4.83 2.78 -5.96
N PRO A 35 3.81 2.10 -5.41
CA PRO A 35 3.47 0.75 -5.86
C PRO A 35 2.83 0.74 -7.26
N ALA A 36 2.16 1.82 -7.69
CA ALA A 36 1.66 1.94 -9.06
C ALA A 36 2.78 1.97 -10.10
N VAL A 37 3.82 2.77 -9.85
CA VAL A 37 5.00 2.83 -10.71
C VAL A 37 5.75 1.50 -10.67
N ALA A 38 5.97 0.92 -9.48
CA ALA A 38 6.60 -0.40 -9.36
C ALA A 38 5.83 -1.47 -10.15
N TRP A 39 4.50 -1.49 -10.04
CA TRP A 39 3.65 -2.42 -10.79
C TRP A 39 3.81 -2.23 -12.30
N LEU A 40 3.74 -0.99 -12.81
CA LEU A 40 3.94 -0.70 -14.23
C LEU A 40 5.34 -1.10 -14.74
N LEU A 41 6.37 -0.90 -13.93
CA LEU A 41 7.76 -1.23 -14.29
C LEU A 41 8.01 -2.74 -14.33
N PHE A 42 7.41 -3.50 -13.42
CA PHE A 42 7.79 -4.90 -13.17
C PHE A 42 6.73 -5.94 -13.56
N LYS A 43 5.48 -5.55 -13.84
CA LYS A 43 4.37 -6.49 -14.12
C LYS A 43 4.64 -7.52 -15.22
N ASP A 44 5.43 -7.16 -16.23
CA ASP A 44 5.76 -8.04 -17.36
C ASP A 44 7.17 -8.65 -17.26
N LYS A 45 7.90 -8.36 -16.16
CA LYS A 45 9.31 -8.74 -15.97
C LYS A 45 9.51 -9.80 -14.88
N SER A 46 8.68 -9.80 -13.85
CA SER A 46 8.80 -10.71 -12.71
C SER A 46 7.43 -10.90 -12.03
N SER A 47 7.01 -12.15 -11.84
CA SER A 47 5.77 -12.46 -11.13
C SER A 47 5.85 -12.04 -9.67
N PHE A 48 6.98 -12.28 -9.00
CA PHE A 48 7.21 -11.90 -7.62
C PHE A 48 7.08 -10.38 -7.41
N LEU A 49 7.75 -9.58 -8.24
CA LEU A 49 7.63 -8.12 -8.17
C LEU A 49 6.24 -7.62 -8.56
N LYS A 50 5.62 -8.24 -9.58
CA LYS A 50 4.25 -7.94 -9.97
C LYS A 50 3.32 -8.12 -8.78
N ASP A 51 3.42 -9.23 -8.06
CA ASP A 51 2.51 -9.58 -6.98
C ASP A 51 2.72 -8.68 -5.76
N HIS A 52 3.96 -8.43 -5.34
CA HIS A 52 4.26 -7.47 -4.26
C HIS A 52 3.77 -6.05 -4.58
N ALA A 53 4.02 -5.57 -5.81
CA ALA A 53 3.58 -4.24 -6.21
C ALA A 53 2.05 -4.15 -6.35
N ARG A 54 1.40 -5.18 -6.92
CA ARG A 54 -0.06 -5.27 -7.03
C ARG A 54 -0.72 -5.27 -5.65
N GLN A 55 -0.22 -6.09 -4.73
CA GLN A 55 -0.74 -6.21 -3.38
C GLN A 55 -0.63 -4.90 -2.61
N GLN A 56 0.55 -4.26 -2.64
CA GLN A 56 0.73 -2.94 -2.03
C GLN A 56 -0.19 -1.90 -2.66
N LEU A 57 -0.30 -1.86 -4.00
CA LEU A 57 -1.12 -0.89 -4.72
C LEU A 57 -2.61 -1.03 -4.36
N ASN A 58 -3.13 -2.25 -4.40
CA ASN A 58 -4.51 -2.55 -4.05
C ASN A 58 -4.82 -2.16 -2.60
N PHE A 59 -3.89 -2.40 -1.68
CA PHE A 59 -4.04 -2.01 -0.29
C PHE A 59 -4.06 -0.48 -0.12
N GLN A 60 -3.15 0.25 -0.79
CA GLN A 60 -3.14 1.71 -0.74
C GLN A 60 -4.39 2.34 -1.39
N LEU A 61 -4.89 1.76 -2.48
CA LEU A 61 -6.16 2.18 -3.07
C LEU A 61 -7.33 1.94 -2.13
N THR A 62 -7.32 0.83 -1.39
CA THR A 62 -8.34 0.56 -0.36
C THR A 62 -8.31 1.62 0.74
N PHE A 63 -7.12 2.03 1.17
CA PHE A 63 -6.93 3.12 2.13
C PHE A 63 -7.48 4.46 1.60
N VAL A 64 -7.20 4.81 0.35
CA VAL A 64 -7.76 6.00 -0.31
C VAL A 64 -9.29 5.96 -0.33
N ILE A 65 -9.89 4.83 -0.71
CA ILE A 65 -11.35 4.68 -0.73
C ILE A 65 -11.92 4.87 0.68
N ALA A 66 -11.33 4.25 1.70
CA ALA A 66 -11.77 4.42 3.09
C ALA A 66 -11.68 5.88 3.55
N ALA A 67 -10.60 6.60 3.20
CA ALA A 67 -10.45 8.01 3.51
C ALA A 67 -11.49 8.89 2.80
N LEU A 68 -11.78 8.63 1.52
CA LEU A 68 -12.82 9.36 0.77
C LEU A 68 -14.22 9.13 1.33
N VAL A 69 -14.55 7.88 1.68
CA VAL A 69 -15.83 7.54 2.33
C VAL A 69 -15.94 8.22 3.70
N GLY A 70 -14.87 8.22 4.49
CA GLY A 70 -14.83 8.91 5.78
C GLY A 70 -14.98 10.43 5.65
N ALA A 71 -14.33 11.03 4.65
CA ALA A 71 -14.47 12.46 4.36
C ALA A 71 -15.92 12.82 3.97
N LEU A 72 -16.54 12.02 3.09
CA LEU A 72 -17.94 12.19 2.70
C LEU A 72 -18.89 12.05 3.90
N ALA A 73 -18.69 11.03 4.75
CA ALA A 73 -19.48 10.84 5.95
C ALA A 73 -19.37 12.03 6.91
N THR A 74 -18.16 12.57 7.07
CA THR A 74 -17.90 13.77 7.88
C THR A 74 -18.61 14.99 7.29
N LEU A 75 -18.56 15.18 5.97
CA LEU A 75 -19.24 16.29 5.29
C LEU A 75 -20.77 16.21 5.44
N VAL A 76 -21.36 15.05 5.18
CA VAL A 76 -22.82 14.82 5.25
C VAL A 76 -23.36 15.03 6.67
N THR A 77 -22.57 14.71 7.68
CA THR A 77 -22.92 14.89 9.10
C THR A 77 -22.49 16.25 9.65
N VAL A 78 -22.11 17.20 8.80
CA VAL A 78 -21.69 18.56 9.19
C VAL A 78 -20.56 18.53 10.25
N GLY A 79 -19.63 17.58 10.09
CA GLY A 79 -18.46 17.43 10.95
C GLY A 79 -18.60 16.39 12.06
N PHE A 80 -19.80 16.01 12.50
CA PHE A 80 -19.97 15.06 13.62
C PHE A 80 -19.39 13.66 13.33
N GLY A 81 -19.39 13.23 12.07
CA GLY A 81 -18.79 11.98 11.63
C GLY A 81 -17.29 11.88 11.92
N ALA A 82 -16.59 13.02 12.08
CA ALA A 82 -15.17 13.05 12.41
C ALA A 82 -14.84 12.31 13.71
N ILE A 83 -15.77 12.27 14.67
CA ILE A 83 -15.61 11.57 15.96
C ILE A 83 -15.32 10.09 15.76
N VAL A 84 -15.89 9.47 14.70
CA VAL A 84 -15.68 8.07 14.36
C VAL A 84 -14.59 7.91 13.30
N VAL A 85 -14.58 8.81 12.30
CA VAL A 85 -13.66 8.72 11.15
C VAL A 85 -12.21 8.93 11.58
N VAL A 86 -11.91 9.90 12.45
CA VAL A 86 -10.52 10.18 12.85
C VAL A 86 -9.89 9.00 13.59
N PRO A 87 -10.52 8.41 14.63
CA PRO A 87 -10.00 7.18 15.24
C PRO A 87 -9.85 6.02 14.24
N ALA A 88 -10.81 5.84 13.33
CA ALA A 88 -10.73 4.79 12.31
C ALA A 88 -9.53 4.98 11.38
N LEU A 89 -9.25 6.22 10.94
CA LEU A 89 -8.07 6.52 10.09
C LEU A 89 -6.76 6.27 10.83
N ILE A 90 -6.69 6.54 12.15
CA ILE A 90 -5.51 6.20 12.95
C ILE A 90 -5.28 4.69 12.99
N VAL A 91 -6.34 3.90 13.22
CA VAL A 91 -6.25 2.43 13.22
C VAL A 91 -5.82 1.90 11.86
N LEU A 92 -6.41 2.42 10.78
CA LEU A 92 -6.02 2.04 9.43
C LEU A 92 -4.55 2.42 9.17
N PHE A 93 -4.09 3.60 9.59
CA PHE A 93 -2.70 4.03 9.39
C PHE A 93 -1.71 3.11 10.12
N VAL A 94 -1.99 2.75 11.38
CA VAL A 94 -1.18 1.77 12.12
C VAL A 94 -1.18 0.41 11.40
N THR A 95 -2.35 -0.01 10.89
CA THR A 95 -2.47 -1.25 10.11
C THR A 95 -1.61 -1.20 8.85
N ASP A 96 -1.58 -0.07 8.15
CA ASP A 96 -0.74 0.13 6.97
C ASP A 96 0.76 0.03 7.28
N VAL A 97 1.22 0.72 8.32
CA VAL A 97 2.61 0.65 8.78
C VAL A 97 3.00 -0.79 9.09
N VAL A 98 2.20 -1.48 9.90
CA VAL A 98 2.49 -2.87 10.29
C VAL A 98 2.50 -3.80 9.09
N CYS A 99 1.50 -3.71 8.21
CA CYS A 99 1.39 -4.61 7.06
C CYS A 99 2.49 -4.35 6.03
N SER A 100 2.82 -3.10 5.75
CA SER A 100 3.89 -2.75 4.82
C SER A 100 5.28 -3.18 5.35
N ILE A 101 5.52 -3.11 6.66
CA ILE A 101 6.74 -3.67 7.28
C ILE A 101 6.77 -5.20 7.16
N LYS A 102 5.66 -5.89 7.47
CA LYS A 102 5.57 -7.35 7.33
C LYS A 102 5.78 -7.79 5.88
N ALA A 103 5.23 -7.05 4.92
CA ALA A 103 5.42 -7.30 3.50
C ALA A 103 6.88 -7.10 3.07
N ALA A 104 7.55 -6.05 3.56
CA ALA A 104 8.98 -5.85 3.33
C ALA A 104 9.82 -7.00 3.91
N LEU A 105 9.50 -7.47 5.12
CA LEU A 105 10.21 -8.61 5.73
C LEU A 105 9.96 -9.92 4.98
N ALA A 106 8.74 -10.16 4.50
CA ALA A 106 8.42 -11.30 3.64
C ALA A 106 9.17 -11.22 2.31
N ALA A 107 9.18 -10.05 1.67
CA ALA A 107 9.93 -9.79 0.44
C ALA A 107 11.43 -10.07 0.61
N HIS A 108 12.01 -9.66 1.74
CA HIS A 108 13.42 -9.94 2.06
C HIS A 108 13.70 -11.45 2.19
N ARG A 109 12.74 -12.24 2.67
CA ARG A 109 12.83 -13.71 2.72
C ARG A 109 12.50 -14.40 1.38
N GLY A 110 12.02 -13.64 0.38
CA GLY A 110 11.53 -14.20 -0.88
C GLY A 110 10.17 -14.88 -0.75
N GLU A 111 9.37 -14.47 0.23
CA GLU A 111 8.02 -14.95 0.48
C GLU A 111 7.00 -13.92 -0.01
N ASP A 112 5.91 -14.40 -0.64
CA ASP A 112 4.78 -13.54 -0.98
C ASP A 112 4.06 -13.04 0.28
N TYR A 113 3.45 -11.86 0.21
CA TYR A 113 2.65 -11.30 1.29
C TYR A 113 1.28 -10.83 0.77
N GLN A 114 0.22 -11.31 1.42
CA GLN A 114 -1.15 -10.89 1.15
C GLN A 114 -1.59 -9.89 2.20
N PHE A 115 -2.03 -8.71 1.76
CA PHE A 115 -2.48 -7.67 2.68
C PHE A 115 -3.90 -7.98 3.21
N PRO A 116 -4.14 -7.85 4.53
CA PRO A 116 -5.48 -7.97 5.06
C PRO A 116 -6.34 -6.78 4.61
N LEU A 117 -7.65 -7.00 4.48
CA LEU A 117 -8.64 -5.97 4.14
C LEU A 117 -8.39 -5.28 2.77
N THR A 118 -7.68 -5.92 1.86
CA THR A 118 -7.38 -5.37 0.53
C THR A 118 -8.49 -5.67 -0.48
N LEU A 119 -8.91 -4.64 -1.22
CA LEU A 119 -9.76 -4.79 -2.39
C LEU A 119 -8.92 -5.17 -3.62
N ASP A 120 -9.34 -6.20 -4.36
CA ASP A 120 -8.63 -6.62 -5.57
C ASP A 120 -9.02 -5.78 -6.80
N LEU A 121 -8.38 -4.62 -6.96
CA LEU A 121 -8.71 -3.63 -7.99
C LEU A 121 -7.83 -3.76 -9.25
N VAL A 122 -6.53 -3.95 -9.08
CA VAL A 122 -5.53 -4.13 -10.13
C VAL A 122 -5.18 -5.61 -10.27
N LYS A 123 -4.98 -6.11 -11.51
CA LYS A 123 -4.78 -7.54 -11.86
C LYS A 123 -3.39 -7.87 -12.42
#